data_AF-A0A7Y7IT71-F1
#
_entry.id   AF-A0A7Y7IT71-F1
#
_cell.length_a   1.000
_cell.length_b   1.000
_cell.length_c   1.000
_cell.angle_alpha   90.00
_cell.angle_beta   90.00
_cell.angle_gamma   90.00
#
_symmetry.space_group_name_H-M   'P 1'
#
loop_
_entity.id
_entity.type
_entity.pdbx_description
1 polymer ?
#
loop_
_entity_poly.entity_id
_entity_poly.type
_entity_poly.pdbx_seq_one_letter_code
_entity_poly.pdbx_strand_id
1 'polypeptide(L)'
;MLPGGTGDVGVGRDGDPRHDDNFVVRTRAAWVAKGYAVVIPDTIDQANLRGVRSSPAYGRLVDDVAGYARDRFQAPVFLVGTSQGTIAAMNAAARAGPGLIAGVVLTESVSVPGRRSTETVFDARPQDVRVPALIVANRDDACDVAPPAMAERIVAAMIHSPSVQLLPVSGGAQRSQSACGSLSPHGYYDIEQPVIDRVAGWLRVHGG
;
A
#
# COMPACT_ATOMS: atom_id res chain seq x y z
N MET A 1 -2.11 1.34 6.90
CA MET A 1 -2.43 0.85 5.54
C MET A 1 -2.94 2.03 4.72
N LEU A 2 -2.46 2.21 3.50
CA LEU A 2 -2.64 3.41 2.67
C LEU A 2 -3.52 3.08 1.46
N PRO A 3 -4.76 3.59 1.40
CA PRO A 3 -5.71 3.31 0.33
C PRO A 3 -5.31 3.86 -1.03
N GLY A 4 -5.76 3.17 -2.07
CA GLY A 4 -5.61 3.56 -3.47
C GLY A 4 -6.61 4.63 -3.92
N GLY A 5 -6.76 4.81 -5.23
CA GLY A 5 -7.77 5.73 -5.78
C GLY A 5 -7.54 7.20 -5.36
N THR A 6 -8.61 7.90 -4.96
CA THR A 6 -8.53 9.28 -4.44
C THR A 6 -7.95 9.34 -3.03
N GLY A 7 -7.95 8.23 -2.28
CA GLY A 7 -7.56 8.19 -0.88
C GLY A 7 -8.67 8.55 0.09
N ASP A 8 -9.84 8.93 -0.42
CA ASP A 8 -11.07 9.14 0.36
C ASP A 8 -11.64 7.77 0.76
N VAL A 9 -11.59 7.48 2.06
CA VAL A 9 -12.18 6.31 2.70
C VAL A 9 -13.57 6.64 3.25
N GLY A 10 -13.83 7.93 3.52
CA GLY A 10 -15.09 8.44 4.02
C GLY A 10 -15.39 7.96 5.44
N VAL A 11 -14.42 8.06 6.35
CA VAL A 11 -14.55 7.66 7.76
C VAL A 11 -15.60 8.53 8.44
N GLY A 12 -16.69 7.90 8.88
CA GLY A 12 -17.77 8.52 9.64
C GLY A 12 -17.37 8.87 11.07
N ARG A 13 -18.27 9.54 11.80
CA ARG A 13 -18.05 9.88 13.23
C ARG A 13 -18.00 8.64 14.14
N ASP A 14 -18.58 7.54 13.68
CA ASP A 14 -18.55 6.20 14.26
C ASP A 14 -17.25 5.44 13.95
N GLY A 15 -16.39 5.98 13.07
CA GLY A 15 -15.17 5.33 12.62
C GLY A 15 -15.39 4.34 11.47
N ASP A 16 -16.62 4.18 10.98
CA ASP A 16 -16.92 3.27 9.89
C ASP A 16 -16.61 3.90 8.53
N PRO A 17 -15.89 3.18 7.63
CA PRO A 17 -15.56 3.67 6.31
C PRO A 17 -16.76 3.58 5.36
N ARG A 18 -17.08 4.67 4.65
CA ARG A 18 -18.11 4.68 3.59
C ARG A 18 -17.64 4.06 2.28
N HIS A 19 -16.34 4.01 2.04
CA HIS A 19 -15.71 3.45 0.84
C HIS A 19 -14.90 2.21 1.21
N ASP A 20 -15.61 1.17 1.63
CA ASP A 20 -15.03 -0.06 2.17
C ASP A 20 -14.50 -1.01 1.10
N ASP A 21 -14.96 -0.88 -0.15
CA ASP A 21 -14.51 -1.64 -1.31
C ASP A 21 -13.02 -1.52 -1.65
N ASN A 22 -12.21 -0.69 -0.99
CA ASN A 22 -10.76 -0.68 -1.22
C ASN A 22 -10.09 -1.91 -0.57
N PHE A 23 -9.11 -2.55 -1.22
CA PHE A 23 -8.45 -3.77 -0.68
C PHE A 23 -7.95 -3.60 0.75
N VAL A 24 -7.20 -2.53 1.06
CA VAL A 24 -6.66 -2.34 2.42
C VAL A 24 -7.73 -1.94 3.44
N VAL A 25 -8.87 -1.44 2.98
CA VAL A 25 -9.99 -1.04 3.85
C VAL A 25 -10.92 -2.22 4.13
N ARG A 26 -11.35 -2.98 3.10
CA ARG A 26 -12.22 -4.16 3.26
C ARG A 26 -11.55 -5.23 4.12
N THR A 27 -10.22 -5.36 3.98
CA THR A 27 -9.48 -6.44 4.64
C THR A 27 -9.07 -6.12 6.08
N ARG A 28 -9.39 -4.92 6.59
CA ARG A 28 -8.99 -4.46 7.95
C ARG A 28 -9.30 -5.48 9.05
N ALA A 29 -10.49 -6.09 9.02
CA ALA A 29 -10.91 -7.06 10.02
C ALA A 29 -10.06 -8.35 9.99
N ALA A 30 -9.61 -8.78 8.80
CA ALA A 30 -8.74 -9.93 8.66
C ALA A 30 -7.34 -9.69 9.24
N TRP A 31 -6.83 -8.45 9.15
CA TRP A 31 -5.58 -8.06 9.81
C TRP A 31 -5.71 -8.03 11.33
N VAL A 32 -6.79 -7.46 11.85
CA VAL A 32 -7.09 -7.44 13.30
C VAL A 32 -7.23 -8.87 13.84
N ALA A 33 -7.92 -9.75 13.13
CA ALA A 33 -8.05 -11.16 13.50
C ALA A 33 -6.70 -11.92 13.55
N LYS A 34 -5.67 -11.39 12.88
CA LYS A 34 -4.30 -11.92 12.91
C LYS A 34 -3.41 -11.25 13.97
N GLY A 35 -3.98 -10.39 14.82
CA GLY A 35 -3.27 -9.72 15.91
C GLY A 35 -2.59 -8.41 15.55
N TYR A 36 -2.89 -7.83 14.38
CA TYR A 36 -2.32 -6.54 13.97
C TYR A 36 -3.22 -5.38 14.39
N ALA A 37 -2.61 -4.32 14.92
CA ALA A 37 -3.25 -3.01 14.97
C ALA A 37 -3.28 -2.39 13.56
N VAL A 38 -4.43 -1.88 13.13
CA VAL A 38 -4.61 -1.29 11.81
C VAL A 38 -4.91 0.20 11.94
N VAL A 39 -4.07 1.02 11.30
CA VAL A 39 -4.29 2.45 11.12
C VAL A 39 -4.48 2.74 9.64
N ILE A 40 -5.63 3.32 9.27
CA ILE A 40 -5.94 3.74 7.91
C ILE A 40 -6.23 5.26 7.97
N PRO A 41 -5.34 6.11 7.42
CA PRO A 41 -5.63 7.53 7.34
C PRO A 41 -6.70 7.79 6.28
N ASP A 42 -7.56 8.75 6.55
CA ASP A 42 -8.53 9.30 5.60
C ASP A 42 -8.12 10.72 5.20
N THR A 43 -8.70 11.23 4.11
CA THR A 43 -8.44 12.59 3.65
C THR A 43 -9.29 13.60 4.40
N ILE A 44 -8.72 14.76 4.66
CA ILE A 44 -9.47 15.90 5.20
C ILE A 44 -10.35 16.45 4.07
N ASP A 45 -11.61 16.75 4.39
CA ASP A 45 -12.59 17.30 3.44
C ASP A 45 -12.71 16.51 2.12
N GLN A 46 -12.50 15.19 2.18
CA GLN A 46 -12.55 14.29 1.02
C GLN A 46 -11.58 14.70 -0.11
N ALA A 47 -10.47 15.34 0.25
CA ALA A 47 -9.48 15.81 -0.71
C ALA A 47 -8.95 14.66 -1.58
N ASN A 48 -8.77 14.92 -2.87
CA ASN A 48 -8.24 13.93 -3.80
C ASN A 48 -6.71 13.93 -3.76
N LEU A 49 -6.12 12.79 -3.39
CA LEU A 49 -4.67 12.61 -3.27
C LEU A 49 -3.97 12.20 -4.57
N ARG A 50 -4.63 12.25 -5.72
CA ARG A 50 -3.96 12.00 -7.01
C ARG A 50 -2.93 13.09 -7.30
N GLY A 51 -1.67 12.70 -7.54
CA GLY A 51 -0.59 13.61 -7.92
C GLY A 51 0.11 14.32 -6.76
N VAL A 52 -0.19 13.94 -5.51
CA VAL A 52 0.41 14.57 -4.32
C VAL A 52 1.13 13.58 -3.40
N ARG A 53 0.99 12.26 -3.61
CA ARG A 53 1.44 11.23 -2.66
C ARG A 53 2.96 11.07 -2.60
N SER A 54 3.67 11.39 -3.69
CA SER A 54 5.12 11.43 -3.81
C SER A 54 5.74 12.71 -3.22
N SER A 55 4.90 13.71 -2.89
CA SER A 55 5.40 14.98 -2.37
C SER A 55 6.10 14.80 -1.00
N PRO A 56 7.17 15.56 -0.72
CA PRO A 56 7.81 15.51 0.60
C PRO A 56 6.86 15.82 1.76
N ALA A 57 5.86 16.68 1.54
CA ALA A 57 4.87 17.03 2.55
C ALA A 57 3.98 15.83 2.91
N TYR A 58 3.49 15.09 1.92
CA TYR A 58 2.67 13.91 2.17
C TYR A 58 3.46 12.77 2.80
N GLY A 59 4.74 12.61 2.42
CA GLY A 59 5.63 11.64 3.07
C GLY A 59 5.78 11.89 4.57
N ARG A 60 6.00 13.15 4.97
CA ARG A 60 6.06 13.54 6.39
C ARG A 60 4.75 13.26 7.14
N LEU A 61 3.61 13.53 6.51
CA LEU A 61 2.31 13.23 7.12
C LEU A 61 2.17 11.73 7.40
N VAL A 62 2.59 10.86 6.47
CA VAL A 62 2.57 9.41 6.68
C VAL A 62 3.56 8.98 7.77
N ASP A 63 4.73 9.60 7.86
CA ASP A 63 5.68 9.37 8.95
C ASP A 63 5.10 9.79 10.32
N ASP A 64 4.36 10.90 10.40
CA ASP A 64 3.68 11.34 11.63
C ASP A 64 2.60 10.33 12.06
N VAL A 65 1.83 9.80 11.09
CA VAL A 65 0.86 8.72 11.35
C VAL A 65 1.56 7.44 11.83
N ALA A 66 2.70 7.09 11.25
CA ALA A 66 3.51 5.97 11.70
C ALA A 66 4.07 6.18 13.12
N GLY A 67 4.52 7.39 13.43
CA GLY A 67 4.97 7.79 14.76
C GLY A 67 3.87 7.64 15.80
N TYR A 68 2.68 8.17 15.49
CA TYR A 68 1.49 7.97 16.31
C TYR A 68 1.18 6.49 16.53
N ALA A 69 1.22 5.66 15.49
CA ALA A 69 0.94 4.23 15.61
C ALA A 69 1.98 3.53 16.51
N ARG A 70 3.27 3.82 16.32
CA ARG A 70 4.36 3.28 17.15
C ARG A 70 4.16 3.67 18.61
N ASP A 71 3.88 4.93 18.88
CA ASP A 71 3.77 5.44 20.25
C ASP A 71 2.49 4.91 20.92
N ARG A 72 1.40 4.74 20.17
CA ARG A 72 0.12 4.23 20.69
C ARG A 72 0.13 2.72 20.97
N PHE A 73 0.83 1.94 20.17
CA PHE A 73 0.78 0.47 20.21
C PHE A 73 2.08 -0.21 20.66
N GLN A 74 3.18 0.53 20.73
CA GLN A 74 4.50 0.04 21.17
C GLN A 74 4.95 -1.22 20.40
N ALA A 75 4.72 -1.21 19.08
CA ALA A 75 4.97 -2.34 18.18
C ALA A 75 5.68 -1.90 16.89
N PRO A 76 6.35 -2.82 16.18
CA PRO A 76 6.93 -2.55 14.86
C PRO A 76 5.87 -2.03 13.88
N VAL A 77 6.18 -0.94 13.17
CA VAL A 77 5.26 -0.32 12.21
C VAL A 77 5.63 -0.72 10.79
N PHE A 78 4.64 -1.24 10.06
CA PHE A 78 4.75 -1.54 8.64
C PHE A 78 3.84 -0.63 7.82
N LEU A 79 4.36 -0.15 6.70
CA LEU A 79 3.57 0.57 5.71
C LEU A 79 3.04 -0.44 4.69
N VAL A 80 1.72 -0.48 4.50
CA VAL A 80 1.07 -1.32 3.48
C VAL A 80 0.26 -0.40 2.58
N GLY A 81 0.64 -0.26 1.32
CA GLY A 81 -0.10 0.54 0.33
C GLY A 81 -0.70 -0.33 -0.76
N THR A 82 -1.80 0.11 -1.37
CA THR A 82 -2.39 -0.54 -2.55
C THR A 82 -2.63 0.44 -3.70
N SER A 83 -2.38 0.03 -4.95
CA SER A 83 -2.59 0.90 -6.12
C SER A 83 -1.86 2.23 -5.95
N GLN A 84 -2.51 3.38 -6.12
CA GLN A 84 -1.88 4.68 -5.86
C GLN A 84 -1.40 4.88 -4.41
N GLY A 85 -1.93 4.12 -3.44
CA GLY A 85 -1.48 4.13 -2.06
C GLY A 85 -0.05 3.60 -1.89
N THR A 86 0.47 2.81 -2.85
CA THR A 86 1.87 2.35 -2.83
C THR A 86 2.85 3.50 -3.03
N ILE A 87 2.45 4.57 -3.74
CA ILE A 87 3.24 5.79 -3.93
C ILE A 87 3.49 6.46 -2.58
N ALA A 88 2.44 6.56 -1.75
CA ALA A 88 2.55 7.10 -0.40
C ALA A 88 3.41 6.20 0.52
N ALA A 89 3.21 4.88 0.45
CA ALA A 89 3.97 3.91 1.24
C ALA A 89 5.48 3.99 0.90
N MET A 90 5.81 4.01 -0.39
CA MET A 90 7.17 4.16 -0.89
C MET A 90 7.78 5.50 -0.44
N ASN A 91 7.05 6.60 -0.60
CA ASN A 91 7.54 7.94 -0.31
C ASN A 91 7.87 8.13 1.18
N ALA A 92 7.05 7.58 2.07
CA ALA A 92 7.32 7.58 3.51
C ALA A 92 8.50 6.65 3.85
N ALA A 93 8.52 5.42 3.32
CA ALA A 93 9.63 4.49 3.53
C ALA A 93 10.99 5.04 3.05
N ALA A 94 11.00 5.89 2.03
CA ALA A 94 12.18 6.57 1.50
C ALA A 94 12.67 7.75 2.35
N ARG A 95 11.89 8.20 3.33
CA ARG A 95 12.14 9.40 4.15
C ARG A 95 12.13 9.13 5.65
N ALA A 96 11.57 8.00 6.07
CA ALA A 96 11.40 7.62 7.44
C ALA A 96 12.73 7.68 8.21
N GLY A 97 12.66 8.25 9.41
CA GLY A 97 13.77 8.22 10.35
C GLY A 97 14.14 6.78 10.75
N PRO A 98 15.41 6.51 11.13
CA PRO A 98 15.84 5.20 11.57
C PRO A 98 14.92 4.62 12.66
N GLY A 99 14.50 3.36 12.48
CA GLY A 99 13.67 2.64 13.46
C GLY A 99 12.20 3.06 13.52
N LEU A 100 11.74 4.00 12.67
CA LEU A 100 10.32 4.36 12.60
C LEU A 100 9.50 3.27 11.89
N ILE A 101 10.01 2.77 10.75
CA ILE A 101 9.35 1.79 9.90
C ILE A 101 10.18 0.49 9.90
N ALA A 102 9.53 -0.65 10.13
CA ALA A 102 10.13 -1.98 10.11
C ALA A 102 10.17 -2.57 8.68
N GLY A 103 9.24 -2.16 7.81
CA GLY A 103 9.21 -2.58 6.42
C GLY A 103 8.06 -1.95 5.63
N VAL A 104 8.10 -2.13 4.31
CA VAL A 104 7.08 -1.60 3.40
C VAL A 104 6.54 -2.70 2.48
N VAL A 105 5.22 -2.75 2.33
CA VAL A 105 4.50 -3.66 1.44
C VAL A 105 3.75 -2.86 0.39
N LEU A 106 4.02 -3.15 -0.88
CA LEU A 106 3.40 -2.48 -2.03
C LEU A 106 2.55 -3.48 -2.80
N THR A 107 1.23 -3.29 -2.81
CA THR A 107 0.28 -4.20 -3.46
C THR A 107 -0.33 -3.57 -4.72
N GLU A 108 -0.20 -4.24 -5.87
CA GLU A 108 -0.61 -3.75 -7.20
C GLU A 108 -0.20 -2.29 -7.46
N SER A 109 1.12 -2.04 -7.44
CA SER A 109 1.67 -0.68 -7.50
C SER A 109 1.35 0.06 -8.79
N VAL A 110 0.94 1.33 -8.68
CA VAL A 110 0.88 2.22 -9.84
C VAL A 110 2.30 2.56 -10.31
N SER A 111 2.70 1.95 -11.41
CA SER A 111 4.06 1.99 -11.97
C SER A 111 4.13 2.62 -13.36
N VAL A 112 2.97 2.91 -13.97
CA VAL A 112 2.86 3.58 -15.27
C VAL A 112 1.97 4.82 -15.10
N PRO A 113 2.33 5.98 -15.69
CA PRO A 113 1.49 7.17 -15.64
C PRO A 113 0.08 6.92 -16.19
N GLY A 114 -0.93 7.32 -15.43
CA GLY A 114 -2.34 7.17 -15.81
C GLY A 114 -2.97 8.46 -16.34
N ARG A 115 -4.21 8.34 -16.81
CA ARG A 115 -4.99 9.50 -17.28
C ARG A 115 -5.42 10.45 -16.15
N ARG A 116 -5.65 9.91 -14.95
CA ARG A 116 -6.14 10.68 -13.78
C ARG A 116 -5.01 11.22 -12.90
N SER A 117 -3.80 10.70 -13.05
CA SER A 117 -2.59 11.06 -12.32
C SER A 117 -1.40 10.53 -13.10
N THR A 118 -0.37 11.33 -13.31
CA THR A 118 0.90 10.88 -13.92
C THR A 118 1.88 10.33 -12.90
N GLU A 119 1.57 10.45 -11.61
CA GLU A 119 2.42 10.02 -10.50
C GLU A 119 2.48 8.49 -10.39
N THR A 120 3.67 7.98 -10.11
CA THR A 120 3.98 6.55 -9.98
C THR A 120 4.83 6.29 -8.75
N VAL A 121 5.03 5.01 -8.41
CA VAL A 121 5.98 4.62 -7.35
C VAL A 121 7.42 5.04 -7.62
N PHE A 122 7.79 5.33 -8.87
CA PHE A 122 9.15 5.78 -9.21
C PHE A 122 9.40 7.25 -8.86
N ASP A 123 8.34 8.06 -8.78
CA ASP A 123 8.41 9.46 -8.32
C ASP A 123 8.62 9.54 -6.79
N ALA A 124 8.36 8.44 -6.08
CA ALA A 124 8.46 8.33 -4.63
C ALA A 124 9.86 7.94 -4.11
N ARG A 125 10.90 8.13 -4.94
CA ARG A 125 12.31 7.88 -4.60
C ARG A 125 12.60 6.46 -4.08
N PRO A 126 12.26 5.39 -4.82
CA PRO A 126 12.50 4.00 -4.40
C PRO A 126 13.95 3.71 -4.00
N GLN A 127 14.92 4.36 -4.65
CA GLN A 127 16.34 4.23 -4.33
C GLN A 127 16.69 4.70 -2.91
N ASP A 128 15.83 5.50 -2.27
CA ASP A 128 16.08 6.05 -0.95
C ASP A 128 15.44 5.20 0.18
N VAL A 129 14.73 4.13 -0.16
CA VAL A 129 14.23 3.17 0.84
C VAL A 129 15.39 2.40 1.48
N ARG A 130 15.37 2.31 2.82
CA ARG A 130 16.40 1.65 3.64
C ARG A 130 15.84 0.54 4.54
N VAL A 131 14.58 0.15 4.34
CA VAL A 131 13.89 -0.91 5.10
C VAL A 131 13.54 -2.08 4.18
N PRO A 132 13.39 -3.31 4.71
CA PRO A 132 12.91 -4.45 3.91
C PRO A 132 11.60 -4.13 3.18
N ALA A 133 11.47 -4.63 1.96
CA ALA A 133 10.33 -4.37 1.10
C ALA A 133 9.74 -5.66 0.51
N LEU A 134 8.41 -5.68 0.42
CA LEU A 134 7.64 -6.73 -0.26
C LEU A 134 6.81 -6.11 -1.38
N ILE A 135 7.04 -6.57 -2.60
CA ILE A 135 6.26 -6.17 -3.78
C ILE A 135 5.28 -7.30 -4.06
N VAL A 136 3.97 -7.03 -3.99
CA VAL A 136 2.93 -8.00 -4.34
C VAL A 136 2.35 -7.61 -5.70
N ALA A 137 2.38 -8.55 -6.64
CA ALA A 137 1.91 -8.33 -8.01
C ALA A 137 1.06 -9.52 -8.47
N ASN A 138 -0.14 -9.25 -8.96
CA ASN A 138 -1.09 -10.24 -9.41
C ASN A 138 -0.95 -10.44 -10.91
N ARG A 139 -0.60 -11.66 -11.34
CA ARG A 139 -0.43 -11.97 -12.77
C ARG A 139 -1.68 -11.70 -13.61
N ASP A 140 -2.85 -11.75 -12.99
CA ASP A 140 -4.14 -11.52 -13.64
C ASP A 140 -4.64 -10.08 -13.52
N ASP A 141 -3.84 -9.16 -12.95
CA ASP A 141 -4.16 -7.73 -12.95
C ASP A 141 -4.04 -7.14 -14.38
N ALA A 142 -5.18 -6.69 -14.89
CA ALA A 142 -5.30 -6.04 -16.19
C ALA A 142 -5.36 -4.49 -16.08
N CYS A 143 -5.09 -3.91 -14.91
CA CYS A 143 -5.03 -2.48 -14.71
C CYS A 143 -3.87 -1.87 -15.52
N ASP A 144 -4.18 -0.89 -16.37
CA ASP A 144 -3.24 -0.27 -17.32
C ASP A 144 -2.08 0.48 -16.63
N VAL A 145 -2.31 0.96 -15.41
CA VAL A 145 -1.31 1.70 -14.63
C VAL A 145 -0.50 0.84 -13.66
N ALA A 146 -0.92 -0.41 -13.42
CA ALA A 146 -0.27 -1.36 -12.50
C ALA A 146 0.09 -2.70 -13.17
N PRO A 147 0.71 -2.70 -14.37
CA PRO A 147 0.99 -3.95 -15.08
C PRO A 147 1.95 -4.84 -14.27
N PRO A 148 1.67 -6.16 -14.12
CA PRO A 148 2.48 -7.07 -13.30
C PRO A 148 3.95 -7.13 -13.73
N ALA A 149 4.21 -6.94 -15.03
CA ALA A 149 5.56 -6.91 -15.59
C ALA A 149 6.45 -5.78 -15.03
N MET A 150 5.88 -4.73 -14.44
CA MET A 150 6.65 -3.65 -13.83
C MET A 150 7.14 -3.97 -12.42
N ALA A 151 6.66 -5.05 -11.80
CA ALA A 151 7.03 -5.40 -10.44
C ALA A 151 8.55 -5.62 -10.28
N GLU A 152 9.21 -6.29 -11.23
CA GLU A 152 10.67 -6.45 -11.22
C GLU A 152 11.43 -5.13 -11.36
N ARG A 153 10.87 -4.14 -12.08
CA ARG A 153 11.48 -2.81 -12.18
C ARG A 153 11.38 -2.04 -10.87
N ILE A 154 10.30 -2.24 -10.10
CA ILE A 154 10.19 -1.68 -8.74
C ILE A 154 11.25 -2.30 -7.84
N VAL A 155 11.42 -3.63 -7.89
CA VAL A 155 12.48 -4.34 -7.15
C VAL A 155 13.85 -3.76 -7.48
N ALA A 156 14.18 -3.63 -8.76
CA ALA A 156 15.46 -3.11 -9.23
C ALA A 156 15.70 -1.64 -8.85
N ALA A 157 14.65 -0.84 -8.65
CA ALA A 157 14.78 0.56 -8.28
C ALA A 157 15.12 0.77 -6.80
N MET A 158 14.86 -0.21 -5.93
CA MET A 158 15.07 -0.12 -4.48
C MET A 158 16.49 -0.55 -4.06
N ILE A 159 17.49 0.03 -4.73
CA ILE A 159 18.92 -0.41 -4.68
C ILE A 159 19.59 -0.38 -3.30
N HIS A 160 19.03 0.35 -2.35
CA HIS A 160 19.59 0.50 -1.01
C HIS A 160 18.72 -0.14 0.08
N SER A 161 17.62 -0.80 -0.31
CA SER A 161 16.86 -1.63 0.62
C SER A 161 17.70 -2.86 0.98
N PRO A 162 17.72 -3.28 2.27
CA PRO A 162 18.47 -4.46 2.69
C PRO A 162 17.90 -5.77 2.12
N SER A 163 16.63 -5.79 1.73
CA SER A 163 15.98 -6.94 1.09
C SER A 163 14.72 -6.48 0.36
N VAL A 164 14.57 -6.90 -0.89
CA VAL A 164 13.37 -6.63 -1.68
C VAL A 164 12.88 -7.94 -2.25
N GLN A 165 11.69 -8.37 -1.83
CA GLN A 165 11.09 -9.63 -2.26
C GLN A 165 9.92 -9.37 -3.19
N LEU A 166 9.87 -10.11 -4.30
CA LEU A 166 8.71 -10.13 -5.19
C LEU A 166 7.82 -11.32 -4.83
N LEU A 167 6.55 -11.02 -4.55
CA LEU A 167 5.50 -11.99 -4.24
C LEU A 167 4.50 -12.03 -5.39
N PRO A 168 4.70 -12.91 -6.40
CA PRO A 168 3.71 -13.10 -7.43
C PRO A 168 2.48 -13.82 -6.86
N VAL A 169 1.30 -13.35 -7.21
CA VAL A 169 0.01 -14.01 -6.97
C VAL A 169 -0.75 -14.15 -8.29
N SER A 170 -1.85 -14.89 -8.28
CA SER A 170 -2.71 -15.11 -9.46
C SER A 170 -4.14 -15.32 -8.97
N GLY A 171 -5.09 -14.84 -9.76
CA GLY A 171 -6.52 -15.02 -9.59
C GLY A 171 -7.24 -13.73 -9.22
N GLY A 172 -8.45 -13.93 -8.74
CA GLY A 172 -9.39 -12.88 -8.37
C GLY A 172 -10.50 -12.72 -9.38
N ALA A 173 -11.69 -12.36 -8.90
CA ALA A 173 -12.87 -12.19 -9.72
C ALA A 173 -13.01 -10.74 -10.22
N GLN A 174 -13.36 -10.58 -11.49
CA GLN A 174 -13.68 -9.29 -12.08
C GLN A 174 -15.17 -8.96 -11.83
N ARG A 175 -15.46 -8.12 -10.82
CA ARG A 175 -16.82 -7.58 -10.58
C ARG A 175 -16.96 -6.10 -10.87
N SER A 176 -15.88 -5.34 -10.73
CA SER A 176 -15.82 -3.94 -11.13
C SER A 176 -15.95 -3.81 -12.65
N GLN A 177 -16.48 -2.69 -13.15
CA GLN A 177 -16.51 -2.42 -14.59
C GLN A 177 -15.11 -2.16 -15.18
N SER A 178 -14.21 -1.61 -14.37
CA SER A 178 -12.83 -1.32 -14.75
C SER A 178 -11.88 -2.38 -14.20
N ALA A 179 -10.83 -2.71 -14.96
CA ALA A 179 -9.75 -3.58 -14.49
C ALA A 179 -9.05 -3.01 -13.24
N CYS A 180 -8.89 -1.68 -13.16
CA CYS A 180 -8.33 -0.99 -11.99
C CYS A 180 -9.32 -0.82 -10.82
N GLY A 181 -10.54 -1.35 -10.94
CA GLY A 181 -11.54 -1.29 -9.88
C GLY A 181 -11.13 -2.13 -8.68
N SER A 182 -11.62 -1.80 -7.48
CA SER A 182 -11.18 -2.50 -6.28
C SER A 182 -11.80 -3.88 -6.09
N LEU A 183 -12.90 -4.20 -6.78
CA LEU A 183 -13.49 -5.54 -6.85
C LEU A 183 -13.08 -6.23 -8.16
N SER A 184 -11.78 -6.41 -8.35
CA SER A 184 -11.14 -7.02 -9.52
C SER A 184 -9.87 -7.77 -9.09
N PRO A 185 -9.16 -8.46 -9.99
CA PRO A 185 -7.80 -8.94 -9.74
C PRO A 185 -6.84 -7.87 -9.21
N HIS A 186 -6.99 -6.60 -9.61
CA HIS A 186 -6.23 -5.44 -9.08
C HIS A 186 -6.42 -5.24 -7.57
N GLY A 187 -7.59 -5.60 -7.06
CA GLY A 187 -7.90 -5.56 -5.63
C GLY A 187 -7.87 -6.92 -4.94
N TYR A 188 -7.34 -7.97 -5.61
CA TYR A 188 -7.33 -9.35 -5.11
C TYR A 188 -8.72 -9.89 -4.75
N TYR A 189 -9.77 -9.40 -5.41
CA TYR A 189 -11.13 -9.72 -5.00
C TYR A 189 -11.45 -11.21 -5.13
N ASP A 190 -12.05 -11.82 -4.11
CA ASP A 190 -12.27 -13.28 -3.94
C ASP A 190 -10.99 -14.12 -3.66
N ILE A 191 -9.80 -13.50 -3.59
CA ILE A 191 -8.54 -14.14 -3.20
C ILE A 191 -7.80 -13.38 -2.09
N GLU A 192 -8.47 -12.53 -1.33
CA GLU A 192 -7.83 -11.66 -0.35
C GLU A 192 -7.11 -12.44 0.76
N GLN A 193 -7.74 -13.48 1.29
CA GLN A 193 -7.18 -14.24 2.42
C GLN A 193 -5.82 -14.88 2.11
N PRO A 194 -5.63 -15.65 1.02
CA PRO A 194 -4.32 -16.20 0.71
C PRO A 194 -3.26 -15.11 0.45
N VAL A 195 -3.64 -13.93 -0.06
CA VAL A 195 -2.71 -12.80 -0.20
C VAL A 195 -2.31 -12.25 1.17
N ILE A 196 -3.29 -11.98 2.04
CA ILE A 196 -3.06 -11.49 3.41
C ILE A 196 -2.20 -12.49 4.20
N ASP A 197 -2.45 -13.79 4.09
CA ASP A 197 -1.68 -14.81 4.79
C ASP A 197 -0.20 -14.78 4.44
N ARG A 198 0.12 -14.65 3.15
CA ARG A 198 1.51 -14.56 2.67
C ARG A 198 2.17 -13.26 3.11
N VAL A 199 1.47 -12.13 3.02
CA VAL A 199 1.99 -10.84 3.49
C VAL A 199 2.20 -10.88 5.02
N ALA A 200 1.25 -11.40 5.80
CA ALA A 200 1.40 -11.54 7.24
C ALA A 200 2.57 -12.47 7.63
N GLY A 201 2.81 -13.53 6.85
CA GLY A 201 4.00 -14.37 6.99
C GLY A 201 5.29 -13.57 6.86
N TRP A 202 5.37 -12.72 5.82
CA TRP A 202 6.51 -11.82 5.64
C TRP A 202 6.63 -10.80 6.77
N LEU A 203 5.53 -10.18 7.20
CA LEU A 203 5.53 -9.22 8.32
C LEU A 203 6.08 -9.85 9.60
N ARG A 204 5.73 -11.10 9.93
CA ARG A 204 6.25 -11.81 11.11
C ARG A 204 7.76 -12.02 11.06
N VAL A 205 8.31 -12.33 9.89
CA VAL A 205 9.76 -12.51 9.73
C VAL A 205 10.53 -11.21 9.94
N HIS A 206 9.94 -10.07 9.55
CA HIS A 206 10.58 -8.76 9.61
C HIS A 206 10.18 -7.90 10.83
N GLY A 207 9.21 -8.36 11.63
CA GLY A 207 8.68 -7.63 12.79
C GLY A 207 9.51 -7.81 14.06
N GLY A 208 10.31 -8.87 14.14
CA GLY A 208 10.94 -9.29 15.40
C GLY A 208 10.02 -10.19 16.22
#